data_AF-A0A7H0HLM0-F1
#
_entry.id   AF-A0A7H0HLM0-F1
#
_cell.length_a   1.000
_cell.length_b   1.000
_cell.length_c   1.000
_cell.angle_alpha   90.00
_cell.angle_beta   90.00
_cell.angle_gamma   90.00
#
_symmetry.space_group_name_H-M   'P 1'
#
loop_
_entity.id
_entity.type
_entity.pdbx_description
1 polymer ?
#
loop_
_entity_poly.entity_id
_entity_poly.type
_entity_poly.pdbx_seq_one_letter_code
_entity_poly.pdbx_strand_id
1 'polypeptide(L)'
;MAAAAAALCAGGVLAQAPAPAYASGYSERLPCVDRIGRCFDATIAGQGVEVIASRAEFERLRGEIEALNDNVREVYWIVRAPVPGAQALDVEARSNAFGRPHVGEPREEPDVTVYALDGQDLDSETEQVARPDVRVNGQPVVVQQETLTQDFLPPGRYAFAIKYLGRRNWDRKWVFLTVR
;
A
#
# COMPACT_ATOMS: atom_id res chain seq x y z
N MET A 1 -32.32 -19.68 33.11
CA MET A 1 -30.89 -19.40 33.33
C MET A 1 -30.23 -19.35 31.96
N ALA A 2 -29.79 -18.17 31.54
CA ALA A 2 -29.26 -17.92 30.20
C ALA A 2 -27.80 -18.40 30.09
N ALA A 3 -27.51 -19.22 29.09
CA ALA A 3 -26.15 -19.59 28.74
C ALA A 3 -25.61 -18.58 27.72
N ALA A 4 -24.66 -17.75 28.15
CA ALA A 4 -23.93 -16.85 27.28
C ALA A 4 -22.92 -17.65 26.45
N ALA A 5 -23.10 -17.69 25.13
CA ALA A 5 -22.10 -18.18 24.20
C ALA A 5 -21.00 -17.11 24.05
N ALA A 6 -19.84 -17.38 24.62
CA ALA A 6 -18.64 -16.56 24.42
C ALA A 6 -18.14 -16.77 22.99
N ALA A 7 -18.30 -15.76 22.14
CA ALA A 7 -17.66 -15.69 20.84
C ALA A 7 -16.15 -15.54 21.03
N LEU A 8 -15.40 -16.59 20.71
CA LEU A 8 -13.95 -16.55 20.55
C LEU A 8 -13.64 -15.71 19.30
N CYS A 9 -13.26 -14.45 19.50
CA CYS A 9 -12.59 -13.67 18.48
C CYS A 9 -11.23 -14.30 18.20
N ALA A 10 -11.16 -15.12 17.15
CA ALA A 10 -9.90 -15.55 16.56
C ALA A 10 -9.25 -14.35 15.84
N GLY A 11 -8.59 -13.49 16.61
CA GLY A 11 -7.64 -12.52 16.07
C GLY A 11 -6.45 -13.28 15.50
N GLY A 12 -6.52 -13.63 14.22
CA GLY A 12 -5.38 -14.16 13.49
C GLY A 12 -4.25 -13.15 13.55
N VAL A 13 -3.20 -13.47 14.31
CA VAL A 13 -1.91 -12.83 14.14
C VAL A 13 -1.47 -13.20 12.74
N LEU A 14 -1.60 -12.26 11.79
CA LEU A 14 -0.99 -12.42 10.47
C LEU A 14 0.50 -12.59 10.71
N ALA A 15 0.99 -13.81 10.50
CA ALA A 15 2.40 -14.11 10.60
C ALA A 15 3.14 -13.21 9.62
N GLN A 16 4.14 -12.49 10.12
CA GLN A 16 4.91 -11.52 9.36
C GLN A 16 5.48 -12.17 8.09
N ALA A 17 5.17 -11.59 6.93
CA ALA A 17 5.72 -12.09 5.67
C ALA A 17 7.27 -11.92 5.64
N PRO A 18 8.04 -12.99 5.39
CA PRO A 18 9.48 -12.87 5.18
C PRO A 18 9.75 -12.02 3.94
N ALA A 19 10.96 -11.46 3.84
CA ALA A 19 11.36 -10.83 2.59
C ALA A 19 11.33 -11.89 1.46
N PRO A 20 10.88 -11.54 0.24
CA PRO A 20 10.95 -12.47 -0.87
C PRO A 20 12.41 -12.85 -1.11
N ALA A 21 12.72 -14.15 -1.20
CA ALA A 21 14.10 -14.63 -1.32
C ALA A 21 14.82 -14.08 -2.58
N TYR A 22 14.05 -13.68 -3.59
CA TYR A 22 14.55 -13.09 -4.83
C TYR A 22 14.81 -11.59 -4.74
N ALA A 23 14.34 -10.90 -3.70
CA ALA A 23 14.55 -9.47 -3.50
C ALA A 23 15.93 -9.22 -2.86
N SER A 24 16.98 -9.62 -3.59
CA SER A 24 18.37 -9.51 -3.12
C SER A 24 18.77 -8.04 -2.97
N GLY A 25 19.21 -7.65 -1.78
CA GLY A 25 19.59 -6.28 -1.45
C GLY A 25 18.83 -5.70 -0.26
N TYR A 26 17.67 -6.28 0.07
CA TYR A 26 16.87 -5.84 1.22
C TYR A 26 17.26 -6.63 2.48
N SER A 27 17.99 -5.96 3.38
CA SER A 27 18.37 -6.50 4.68
C SER A 27 17.43 -6.00 5.78
N GLU A 28 17.19 -6.82 6.79
CA GLU A 28 16.48 -6.40 8.01
C GLU A 28 17.20 -5.29 8.80
N ARG A 29 18.47 -5.03 8.46
CA ARG A 29 19.26 -3.94 9.03
C ARG A 29 19.04 -2.58 8.35
N LEU A 30 18.40 -2.54 7.18
CA LEU A 30 18.10 -1.29 6.47
C LEU A 30 17.09 -0.44 7.25
N PRO A 31 17.01 0.89 7.06
CA PRO A 31 15.90 1.67 7.59
C PRO A 31 14.59 1.28 6.88
N CYS A 32 13.44 1.46 7.54
CA CYS A 32 12.15 1.00 6.99
C CYS A 32 11.81 1.54 5.61
N VAL A 33 12.19 2.79 5.29
CA VAL A 33 12.06 3.38 3.95
C VAL A 33 12.64 2.52 2.83
N ASP A 34 13.69 1.74 3.12
CA ASP A 34 14.36 0.87 2.18
C ASP A 34 13.98 -0.60 2.35
N ARG A 35 12.95 -0.93 3.15
CA ARG A 35 12.51 -2.32 3.41
C ARG A 35 11.31 -2.74 2.57
N ILE A 36 11.11 -2.14 1.40
CA ILE A 36 10.06 -2.50 0.43
C ILE A 36 8.66 -2.63 1.04
N GLY A 37 8.33 -1.82 2.06
CA GLY A 37 7.02 -1.89 2.68
C GLY A 37 6.85 -2.99 3.73
N ARG A 38 7.91 -3.63 4.24
CA ARG A 38 7.80 -4.71 5.24
C ARG A 38 7.46 -4.22 6.66
N CYS A 39 7.55 -2.93 6.96
CA CYS A 39 7.34 -2.40 8.31
C CYS A 39 5.87 -2.17 8.69
N PHE A 40 4.93 -2.46 7.79
CA PHE A 40 3.50 -2.38 8.07
C PHE A 40 2.75 -3.46 7.31
N ASP A 41 1.54 -3.74 7.75
CA ASP A 41 0.55 -4.54 7.03
C ASP A 41 -0.50 -3.60 6.45
N ALA A 42 -1.10 -3.98 5.33
CA ALA A 42 -2.12 -3.17 4.67
C ALA A 42 -3.28 -4.05 4.19
N THR A 43 -4.45 -3.43 4.10
CA THR A 43 -5.62 -3.99 3.41
C THR A 43 -6.10 -3.00 2.36
N ILE A 44 -6.63 -3.51 1.25
CA ILE A 44 -7.29 -2.72 0.21
C ILE A 44 -8.68 -3.33 0.01
N ALA A 45 -9.74 -2.53 0.15
CA ALA A 45 -11.12 -2.99 0.07
C ALA A 45 -11.38 -4.20 1.00
N GLY A 46 -10.85 -4.14 2.23
CA GLY A 46 -10.95 -5.21 3.23
C GLY A 46 -10.14 -6.48 2.92
N GLN A 47 -9.43 -6.55 1.79
CA GLN A 47 -8.60 -7.69 1.41
C GLN A 47 -7.14 -7.48 1.85
N GLY A 48 -6.53 -8.54 2.39
CA GLY A 48 -5.14 -8.52 2.83
C GLY A 48 -4.15 -8.35 1.68
N VAL A 49 -3.15 -7.51 1.87
CA VAL A 49 -2.02 -7.37 0.96
C VAL A 49 -0.97 -8.44 1.28
N GLU A 50 -0.66 -9.28 0.30
CA GLU A 50 0.27 -10.40 0.45
C GLU A 50 1.58 -10.15 -0.30
N VAL A 51 2.66 -10.79 0.15
CA VAL A 51 3.92 -10.79 -0.60
C VAL A 51 3.80 -11.69 -1.84
N ILE A 52 4.36 -11.26 -2.95
CA ILE A 52 4.58 -12.14 -4.10
C ILE A 52 5.69 -13.12 -3.71
N ALA A 53 5.35 -14.38 -3.42
CA ALA A 53 6.35 -15.32 -2.90
C ALA A 53 7.22 -15.93 -4.00
N SER A 54 6.69 -16.07 -5.21
CA SER A 54 7.36 -16.73 -6.34
C SER A 54 8.15 -15.72 -7.17
N ARG A 55 9.44 -16.02 -7.41
CA ARG A 55 10.25 -15.23 -8.34
C ARG A 55 9.64 -15.20 -9.75
N ALA A 56 9.14 -16.33 -10.24
CA ALA A 56 8.55 -16.40 -11.58
C ALA A 56 7.31 -15.51 -11.71
N GLU A 57 6.49 -15.43 -10.65
CA GLU A 57 5.35 -14.53 -10.61
C GLU A 57 5.78 -13.07 -10.59
N PHE A 58 6.76 -12.73 -9.74
CA PHE A 58 7.32 -11.38 -9.66
C PHE A 58 7.89 -10.92 -11.01
N GLU A 59 8.73 -11.74 -11.65
CA GLU A 59 9.35 -11.40 -12.93
C GLU A 59 8.30 -11.21 -14.03
N ARG A 60 7.25 -12.05 -14.05
CA ARG A 60 6.12 -11.89 -14.98
C ARG A 60 5.37 -10.58 -14.75
N LEU A 61 4.94 -10.31 -13.51
CA LEU A 61 4.20 -9.09 -13.18
C LEU A 61 5.06 -7.85 -13.40
N ARG A 62 6.35 -7.89 -13.05
CA ARG A 62 7.29 -6.81 -13.31
C ARG A 62 7.34 -6.48 -14.80
N GLY A 63 7.55 -7.48 -15.67
CA GLY A 63 7.58 -7.26 -17.11
C GLY A 63 6.25 -6.73 -17.67
N GLU A 64 5.11 -7.18 -17.14
CA GLU A 64 3.79 -6.66 -17.51
C GLU A 64 3.61 -5.19 -17.09
N ILE A 65 4.00 -4.84 -15.87
CA ILE A 65 3.85 -3.49 -15.32
C ILE A 65 4.80 -2.52 -16.01
N GLU A 66 6.07 -2.88 -16.20
CA GLU A 66 7.08 -2.06 -16.88
C GLU A 66 6.68 -1.76 -18.33
N ALA A 67 6.04 -2.70 -19.02
CA ALA A 67 5.54 -2.49 -20.38
C ALA A 67 4.35 -1.53 -20.46
N LEU A 68 3.60 -1.38 -19.36
CA LEU A 68 2.39 -0.54 -19.29
C LEU A 68 2.69 0.84 -18.71
N ASN A 69 3.56 0.93 -17.70
CA ASN A 69 3.91 2.16 -17.01
C ASN A 69 5.31 2.05 -16.37
N ASP A 70 6.29 2.71 -16.97
CA ASP A 70 7.70 2.72 -16.52
C ASP A 70 7.95 3.56 -15.25
N ASN A 71 6.96 4.35 -14.80
CA ASN A 71 7.05 5.12 -13.56
C ASN A 71 6.69 4.30 -12.31
N VAL A 72 6.08 3.13 -12.50
CA VAL A 72 5.75 2.22 -11.41
C VAL A 72 7.01 1.48 -10.97
N ARG A 73 7.36 1.61 -9.68
CA ARG A 73 8.51 0.89 -9.11
C ARG A 73 8.18 -0.60 -8.95
N GLU A 74 9.21 -1.40 -8.72
CA GLU A 74 9.09 -2.85 -8.48
C GLU A 74 7.99 -3.19 -7.46
N VAL A 75 7.01 -3.97 -7.92
CA VAL A 75 5.83 -4.36 -7.15
C VAL A 75 6.07 -5.71 -6.50
N TYR A 76 6.21 -5.69 -5.17
CA TYR A 76 6.50 -6.89 -4.36
C TYR A 76 5.27 -7.47 -3.66
N TRP A 77 4.15 -6.75 -3.71
CA TRP A 77 2.94 -7.08 -2.97
C TRP A 77 1.74 -7.18 -3.90
N ILE A 78 0.74 -7.95 -3.50
CA ILE A 78 -0.43 -8.23 -4.31
C ILE A 78 -1.67 -8.44 -3.46
N VAL A 79 -2.81 -7.95 -3.93
CA VAL A 79 -4.12 -8.41 -3.48
C VAL A 79 -4.53 -9.57 -4.40
N ARG A 80 -4.65 -10.77 -3.84
CA ARG A 80 -4.81 -12.02 -4.61
C ARG A 80 -6.18 -12.14 -5.28
N ALA A 81 -7.24 -11.85 -4.53
CA ALA A 81 -8.58 -11.88 -5.05
C ALA A 81 -8.84 -10.58 -5.85
N PRO A 82 -9.56 -10.64 -6.98
CA PRO A 82 -10.02 -9.43 -7.62
C PRO A 82 -10.94 -8.63 -6.69
N VAL A 83 -10.78 -7.31 -6.69
CA VAL A 83 -11.66 -6.38 -5.97
C VAL A 83 -12.91 -6.11 -6.82
N PRO A 84 -14.13 -6.21 -6.28
CA PRO A 84 -15.35 -5.82 -6.99
C PRO A 84 -15.34 -4.32 -7.32
N GLY A 85 -15.65 -3.93 -8.55
CA GLY A 85 -15.62 -2.54 -9.02
C GLY A 85 -16.68 -1.62 -8.41
N ALA A 86 -17.68 -2.17 -7.71
CA ALA A 86 -18.65 -1.41 -6.94
C ALA A 86 -18.28 -1.31 -5.44
N GLN A 87 -17.16 -1.90 -5.02
CA GLN A 87 -16.71 -1.87 -3.62
C GLN A 87 -15.88 -0.62 -3.36
N ALA A 88 -16.15 0.05 -2.24
CA ALA A 88 -15.34 1.17 -1.77
C ALA A 88 -13.90 0.72 -1.47
N LEU A 89 -12.94 1.56 -1.85
CA LEU A 89 -11.51 1.33 -1.79
C LEU A 89 -10.92 1.89 -0.50
N ASP A 90 -11.35 1.29 0.60
CA ASP A 90 -10.76 1.58 1.89
C ASP A 90 -9.36 0.97 1.96
N VAL A 91 -8.36 1.82 2.19
CA VAL A 91 -6.97 1.41 2.41
C VAL A 91 -6.61 1.62 3.86
N GLU A 92 -6.45 0.53 4.59
CA GLU A 92 -5.94 0.59 5.97
C GLU A 92 -4.47 0.17 6.00
N ALA A 93 -3.68 0.84 6.85
CA ALA A 93 -2.28 0.49 7.07
C ALA A 93 -1.93 0.53 8.56
N ARG A 94 -1.24 -0.50 9.06
CA ARG A 94 -0.88 -0.60 10.48
C ARG A 94 0.55 -1.12 10.62
N SER A 95 1.35 -0.49 11.48
CA SER A 95 2.69 -1.03 11.77
C SER A 95 2.59 -2.43 12.36
N ASN A 96 3.35 -3.37 11.78
CA ASN A 96 3.38 -4.75 12.24
C ASN A 96 4.44 -4.93 13.35
N ALA A 97 4.50 -6.11 13.95
CA ALA A 97 5.41 -6.38 15.07
C ALA A 97 6.88 -6.07 14.75
N PHE A 98 7.30 -6.30 13.50
CA PHE A 98 8.65 -6.03 13.03
C PHE A 98 8.92 -4.55 12.77
N GLY A 99 7.97 -3.85 12.15
CA GLY A 99 8.15 -2.45 11.80
C GLY A 99 7.89 -1.48 12.96
N ARG A 100 7.02 -1.83 13.91
CA ARG A 100 6.59 -0.94 15.01
C ARG A 100 7.75 -0.28 15.76
N PRO A 101 8.86 -0.97 16.11
CA PRO A 101 10.01 -0.31 16.76
C PRO A 101 10.66 0.79 15.90
N HIS A 102 10.53 0.71 14.58
CA HIS A 102 11.23 1.55 13.61
C HIS A 102 10.36 2.66 13.01
N VAL A 103 9.14 2.35 12.54
CA VAL A 103 8.20 3.34 12.00
C VAL A 103 7.35 4.00 13.09
N GLY A 104 7.08 3.26 14.18
CA GLY A 104 6.18 3.70 15.24
C GLY A 104 4.69 3.61 14.89
N GLU A 105 3.86 4.07 15.81
CA GLU A 105 2.41 4.17 15.62
C GLU A 105 2.06 5.17 14.50
N PRO A 106 0.87 5.05 13.87
CA PRO A 106 0.44 5.95 12.80
C PRO A 106 0.44 7.40 13.28
N ARG A 107 0.94 8.30 12.43
CA ARG A 107 0.84 9.75 12.63
C ARG A 107 -0.44 10.29 12.00
N GLU A 108 -0.79 9.77 10.83
CA GLU A 108 -1.96 10.12 10.01
C GLU A 108 -2.38 8.91 9.18
N GLU A 109 -3.46 9.05 8.40
CA GLU A 109 -3.89 8.06 7.41
C GLU A 109 -2.78 7.80 6.37
N PRO A 110 -2.72 6.60 5.75
CA PRO A 110 -1.70 6.33 4.73
C PRO A 110 -1.90 7.20 3.49
N ASP A 111 -0.79 7.72 2.93
CA ASP A 111 -0.85 8.33 1.60
C ASP A 111 -0.92 7.22 0.55
N VAL A 112 -1.89 7.29 -0.37
CA VAL A 112 -2.06 6.31 -1.44
C VAL A 112 -1.96 7.01 -2.80
N THR A 113 -1.14 6.44 -3.69
CA THR A 113 -1.11 6.82 -5.11
C THR A 113 -1.58 5.64 -5.95
N VAL A 114 -2.53 5.88 -6.84
CA VAL A 114 -3.11 4.87 -7.72
C VAL A 114 -2.58 5.05 -9.14
N TYR A 115 -2.13 3.95 -9.75
CA TYR A 115 -1.68 3.90 -11.14
C TYR A 115 -2.61 2.97 -11.92
N ALA A 116 -3.40 3.54 -12.83
CA ALA A 116 -4.22 2.81 -13.80
C ALA A 116 -3.30 2.18 -14.87
N LEU A 117 -3.13 0.86 -14.84
CA LEU A 117 -2.19 0.16 -15.73
C LEU A 117 -2.79 -0.13 -17.10
N ASP A 118 -4.11 -0.17 -17.22
CA ASP A 118 -4.82 -0.44 -18.47
C ASP A 118 -5.36 0.85 -19.12
N GLY A 119 -4.95 2.02 -18.62
CA GLY A 119 -5.40 3.32 -19.14
C GLY A 119 -6.83 3.68 -18.74
N GLN A 120 -7.31 3.15 -17.63
CA GLN A 120 -8.62 3.52 -17.08
C GLN A 120 -8.65 5.01 -16.74
N ASP A 121 -9.77 5.65 -17.06
CA ASP A 121 -10.02 7.04 -16.68
C ASP A 121 -10.40 7.10 -15.20
N LEU A 122 -9.73 7.98 -14.44
CA LEU A 122 -9.94 8.14 -13.01
C LEU A 122 -10.43 9.56 -12.77
N ASP A 123 -11.62 9.70 -12.19
CA ASP A 123 -12.16 10.98 -11.80
C ASP A 123 -11.30 11.54 -10.66
N SER A 124 -10.59 12.63 -10.96
CA SER A 124 -9.78 13.37 -10.01
C SER A 124 -10.03 14.85 -10.10
N GLU A 125 -9.84 15.53 -8.98
CA GLU A 125 -9.82 16.98 -8.90
C GLU A 125 -8.43 17.46 -8.50
N THR A 126 -8.02 18.55 -9.13
CA THR A 126 -6.80 19.26 -8.78
C THR A 126 -7.02 20.06 -7.48
N GLU A 127 -6.28 19.71 -6.44
CA GLU A 127 -6.27 20.41 -5.16
C GLU A 127 -4.93 21.12 -4.91
N GLN A 128 -4.99 22.29 -4.28
CA GLN A 128 -3.82 23.00 -3.76
C GLN A 128 -3.69 22.72 -2.27
N VAL A 129 -2.65 21.97 -1.90
CA VAL A 129 -2.42 21.55 -0.51
C VAL A 129 -1.13 22.16 0.02
N ALA A 130 -1.19 22.84 1.16
CA ALA A 130 0.00 23.28 1.86
C ALA A 130 0.66 22.08 2.55
N ARG A 131 1.81 21.63 2.04
CA ARG A 131 2.54 20.48 2.62
C ARG A 131 3.57 20.99 3.65
N PRO A 132 3.41 20.67 4.96
CA PRO A 132 4.27 21.23 6.02
C PRO A 132 5.72 20.72 5.97
N ASP A 133 5.95 19.62 5.26
CA ASP A 133 7.24 18.96 5.02
C ASP A 133 8.00 19.52 3.80
N VAL A 134 7.31 20.24 2.90
CA VAL A 134 7.95 20.95 1.78
C VAL A 134 8.04 22.42 2.12
N ARG A 135 9.26 22.92 2.35
CA ARG A 135 9.49 24.30 2.75
C ARG A 135 10.45 25.04 1.83
N VAL A 136 10.12 26.28 1.52
CA VAL A 136 11.03 27.24 0.85
C VAL A 136 11.18 28.42 1.80
N ASN A 137 12.43 28.75 2.15
CA ASN A 137 12.75 29.78 3.15
C ASN A 137 12.05 29.57 4.51
N GLY A 138 11.88 28.30 4.90
CA GLY A 138 11.25 27.92 6.17
C GLY A 138 9.71 27.99 6.19
N GLN A 139 9.08 28.47 5.11
CA GLN A 139 7.62 28.52 4.96
C GLN A 139 7.11 27.29 4.21
N PRO A 140 5.98 26.68 4.62
CA PRO A 140 5.33 25.61 3.87
C PRO A 140 4.99 26.07 2.45
N VAL A 141 5.23 25.21 1.47
CA VAL A 141 4.91 25.46 0.06
C VAL A 141 3.56 24.82 -0.27
N VAL A 142 2.75 25.55 -1.04
CA VAL A 142 1.54 25.01 -1.66
C VAL A 142 1.95 24.14 -2.84
N VAL A 143 1.56 22.88 -2.81
CA VAL A 143 1.77 21.95 -3.91
C VAL A 143 0.43 21.62 -4.56
N GLN A 144 0.46 21.37 -5.86
CA GLN A 144 -0.68 20.84 -6.58
C GLN A 144 -0.69 19.30 -6.42
N GLN A 145 -1.85 18.74 -6.14
CA GLN A 145 -2.09 17.31 -6.04
C GLN A 145 -3.39 16.96 -6.78
N GLU A 146 -3.40 15.83 -7.48
CA GLU A 146 -4.61 15.25 -8.02
C GLU A 146 -5.20 14.28 -6.99
N THR A 147 -6.44 14.53 -6.57
CA THR A 147 -7.15 13.72 -5.57
C THR A 147 -8.32 13.02 -6.23
N LEU A 148 -8.42 11.69 -6.07
CA LEU A 148 -9.55 10.94 -6.61
C LEU A 148 -10.85 11.39 -5.93
N THR A 149 -11.90 11.61 -6.73
CA THR A 149 -13.24 12.01 -6.24
C THR A 149 -14.20 10.83 -6.13
N GLN A 150 -13.73 9.65 -6.53
CA GLN A 150 -14.42 8.38 -6.47
C GLN A 150 -13.77 7.47 -5.41
N ASP A 151 -14.60 6.72 -4.69
CA ASP A 151 -14.16 5.69 -3.74
C ASP A 151 -14.16 4.29 -4.36
N PHE A 152 -14.52 4.14 -5.63
CA PHE A 152 -14.44 2.89 -6.38
C PHE A 152 -13.59 3.06 -7.65
N LEU A 153 -13.16 1.95 -8.24
CA LEU A 153 -12.35 1.96 -9.47
C LEU A 153 -13.06 1.23 -10.61
N PRO A 154 -12.91 1.71 -11.86
CA PRO A 154 -13.30 0.95 -13.03
C PRO A 154 -12.62 -0.43 -13.09
N PRO A 155 -13.17 -1.39 -13.83
CA PRO A 155 -12.51 -2.67 -14.06
C PRO A 155 -11.14 -2.52 -14.72
N GLY A 156 -10.18 -3.35 -14.29
CA GLY A 156 -8.84 -3.44 -14.89
C GLY A 156 -7.73 -3.60 -13.86
N ARG A 157 -6.48 -3.44 -14.29
CA ARG A 157 -5.28 -3.64 -13.48
C ARG A 157 -4.77 -2.32 -12.91
N TYR A 158 -4.27 -2.40 -11.67
CA TYR A 158 -3.76 -1.25 -10.95
C TYR A 158 -2.48 -1.58 -10.19
N ALA A 159 -1.64 -0.57 -10.02
CA ALA A 159 -0.58 -0.55 -9.02
C ALA A 159 -0.87 0.55 -8.00
N PHE A 160 -0.78 0.22 -6.70
CA PHE A 160 -0.98 1.16 -5.60
C PHE A 160 0.34 1.37 -4.88
N ALA A 161 0.75 2.62 -4.70
CA ALA A 161 1.83 2.99 -3.80
C ALA A 161 1.23 3.46 -2.47
N ILE A 162 1.30 2.62 -1.44
CA ILE A 162 0.80 2.93 -0.10
C ILE A 162 1.99 3.35 0.76
N LYS A 163 1.98 4.59 1.26
CA LYS A 163 3.01 5.12 2.16
C LYS A 163 2.45 5.22 3.58
N TYR A 164 3.03 4.43 4.48
CA TYR A 164 2.72 4.49 5.90
C TYR A 164 3.56 5.59 6.57
N LEU A 165 2.89 6.56 7.17
CA LEU A 165 3.51 7.69 7.88
C LEU A 165 3.45 7.46 9.39
N GLY A 166 4.52 6.87 9.93
CA GLY A 166 4.64 6.63 11.36
C GLY A 166 5.25 7.80 12.12
N ARG A 167 5.09 7.81 13.45
CA ARG A 167 5.64 8.86 14.33
C ARG A 167 7.17 8.91 14.40
N ARG A 168 7.87 7.84 14.01
CA ARG A 168 9.34 7.75 14.05
C ARG A 168 9.97 7.79 12.67
N ASN A 169 9.33 7.15 11.70
CA ASN A 169 9.79 7.06 10.33
C ASN A 169 8.62 6.64 9.43
N TRP A 170 8.87 6.43 8.15
CA TRP A 170 7.89 5.97 7.18
C TRP A 170 8.39 4.75 6.40
N ASP A 171 7.47 4.09 5.71
CA ASP A 171 7.74 2.99 4.78
C ASP A 171 6.72 3.05 3.62
N ARG A 172 6.99 2.36 2.51
CA ARG A 172 6.11 2.34 1.34
C ARG A 172 6.02 0.96 0.70
N LYS A 173 4.79 0.48 0.47
CA LYS A 173 4.47 -0.72 -0.30
C LYS A 173 4.01 -0.34 -1.71
N TRP A 174 4.48 -1.09 -2.70
CA TRP A 174 3.89 -1.12 -4.04
C TRP A 174 3.09 -2.41 -4.18
N VAL A 175 1.80 -2.28 -4.49
CA VAL A 175 0.83 -3.38 -4.47
C VAL A 175 0.16 -3.51 -5.83
N PHE A 176 0.14 -4.70 -6.41
CA PHE A 176 -0.66 -5.02 -7.59
C PHE A 176 -2.06 -5.48 -7.19
N LEU A 177 -3.08 -5.06 -7.92
CA LEU A 177 -4.42 -5.65 -7.81
C LEU A 177 -5.17 -5.59 -9.15
N THR A 178 -6.26 -6.33 -9.22
CA THR A 178 -7.20 -6.31 -10.35
C THR A 178 -8.59 -5.99 -9.82
N VAL A 179 -9.30 -5.10 -10.50
CA VAL A 179 -10.69 -4.74 -10.24
C VAL A 179 -11.60 -5.38 -11.29
N ARG A 180 -12.76 -5.89 -10.90
CA ARG A 180 -13.74 -6.57 -11.77
C ARG A 180 -15.16 -6.09 -11.57
#